data_AF-A0A2T7G2A1-F1
#
_entry.id   AF-A0A2T7G2A1-F1
#
_cell.length_a   1.000
_cell.length_b   1.000
_cell.length_c   1.000
_cell.angle_alpha   90.00
_cell.angle_beta   90.00
_cell.angle_gamma   90.00
#
_symmetry.space_group_name_H-M   'P 1'
#
loop_
_entity.id
_entity.type
_entity.pdbx_description
1 polymer ?
#
loop_
_entity_poly.entity_id
_entity_poly.type
_entity_poly.pdbx_seq_one_letter_code
_entity_poly.pdbx_strand_id
1 'polypeptide(L)'
;MICIRNTHLEDLHAGTVPITRTGDYSDVWVIDATGRKIPWFEAAHIDDVQMAGLMRDIINRLFTFHMKSDDPGFREDLDRWMAIAGKWDDPVLDQAFLE
;
A
#
# COMPACT_ATOMS: atom_id res chain seq x y z
N MET A 1 -3.84 -5.80 10.43
CA MET A 1 -3.50 -4.42 10.85
C MET A 1 -2.07 -4.35 11.34
N ILE A 2 -1.69 -5.09 12.38
CA ILE A 2 -0.35 -5.00 12.98
C ILE A 2 0.82 -5.32 12.02
N CYS A 3 0.61 -6.21 11.03
CA CYS A 3 1.66 -6.57 10.07
C CYS A 3 1.88 -5.54 8.93
N ILE A 4 1.06 -4.49 8.84
CA ILE A 4 1.08 -3.53 7.72
C ILE A 4 1.07 -2.08 8.21
N ARG A 5 0.31 -1.78 9.26
CA ARG A 5 0.30 -0.46 9.92
C ARG A 5 1.61 -0.25 10.69
N ASN A 6 1.93 1.00 10.96
CA ASN A 6 3.19 1.40 11.64
C ASN A 6 4.45 0.96 10.89
N THR A 7 4.35 0.84 9.58
CA THR A 7 5.47 0.58 8.67
C THR A 7 5.75 1.85 7.85
N HIS A 8 6.72 1.78 6.93
CA HIS A 8 7.00 2.86 5.98
C HIS A 8 5.77 3.30 5.15
N LEU A 9 4.72 2.47 5.08
CA LEU A 9 3.44 2.85 4.48
C LEU A 9 2.82 4.09 5.16
N GLU A 10 3.00 4.27 6.47
CA GLU A 10 2.50 5.47 7.16
C GLU A 10 3.26 6.71 6.70
N ASP A 11 4.57 6.62 6.43
CA ASP A 11 5.36 7.76 5.95
C ASP A 11 4.88 8.21 4.56
N LEU A 12 4.54 7.25 3.69
CA LEU A 12 3.96 7.53 2.37
C LEU A 12 2.56 8.16 2.46
N HIS A 13 1.82 7.85 3.53
CA HIS A 13 0.47 8.37 3.78
C HIS A 13 0.46 9.69 4.55
N ALA A 14 1.49 9.97 5.35
CA ALA A 14 1.61 11.17 6.19
C ALA A 14 1.87 12.47 5.40
N GLY A 15 1.71 12.44 4.07
CA GLY A 15 1.79 13.62 3.21
C GLY A 15 0.80 14.70 3.62
N THR A 16 1.12 15.95 3.29
CA THR A 16 0.21 17.07 3.53
C THR A 16 -0.97 17.01 2.57
N VAL A 17 -2.18 16.86 3.10
CA VAL A 17 -3.42 16.94 2.33
C VAL A 17 -3.80 18.42 2.14
N PRO A 18 -4.02 18.88 0.90
CA PRO A 18 -4.39 20.27 0.63
C PRO A 18 -5.82 20.58 1.07
N ILE A 19 -6.10 21.85 1.31
CA ILE A 19 -7.47 22.32 1.60
C ILE A 19 -8.19 22.58 0.27
N THR A 20 -9.39 22.03 0.12
CA THR A 20 -10.32 22.30 -1.00
C THR A 20 -11.49 23.16 -0.53
N ARG A 21 -12.00 24.04 -1.42
CA ARG A 21 -13.22 24.83 -1.18
C ARG A 21 -14.47 24.15 -1.75
N THR A 22 -14.32 23.26 -2.72
CA THR A 22 -15.43 22.51 -3.34
C THR A 22 -15.73 21.21 -2.58
N GLY A 23 -14.74 20.66 -1.87
CA GLY A 23 -14.86 19.40 -1.12
C GLY A 23 -14.53 18.16 -1.96
N ASP A 24 -14.54 18.28 -3.30
CA ASP A 24 -14.22 17.21 -4.25
C ASP A 24 -12.79 17.32 -4.83
N TYR A 25 -11.99 18.27 -4.33
CA TYR A 25 -10.61 18.54 -4.76
C TYR A 25 -10.46 18.92 -6.24
N SER A 26 -11.55 19.22 -6.95
CA SER A 26 -11.49 19.72 -8.34
C SER A 26 -10.85 21.11 -8.45
N ASP A 27 -10.76 21.84 -7.34
CA ASP A 27 -10.11 23.15 -7.20
C ASP A 27 -8.67 23.09 -6.67
N VAL A 28 -8.06 21.89 -6.65
CA VAL A 28 -6.70 21.67 -6.14
C VAL A 28 -5.78 21.15 -7.23
N TRP A 29 -4.56 21.72 -7.29
CA TRP A 29 -3.51 21.31 -8.22
C TRP A 29 -2.16 21.18 -7.52
N VAL A 30 -1.35 20.20 -7.96
CA VAL A 30 0.09 20.16 -7.72
C VAL A 30 0.77 20.93 -8.86
N ILE A 31 1.68 21.84 -8.52
CA ILE A 31 2.50 22.57 -9.49
C ILE A 31 3.91 22.02 -9.42
N ASP A 32 4.39 21.44 -10.51
CA ASP A 32 5.77 20.95 -10.57
C ASP A 32 6.77 22.07 -10.87
N ALA A 33 8.07 21.74 -10.83
CA ALA A 33 9.15 22.70 -11.05
C ALA A 33 9.15 23.33 -12.47
N THR A 34 8.42 22.75 -13.43
CA THR A 34 8.26 23.29 -14.79
C THR A 34 7.06 24.22 -14.92
N GLY A 35 6.24 24.34 -13.86
CA GLY A 35 4.99 25.10 -13.88
C GLY A 35 3.80 24.30 -14.42
N ARG A 36 3.96 22.99 -14.66
CA ARG A 36 2.83 22.14 -15.07
C ARG A 36 1.86 22.02 -13.91
N LYS A 37 0.56 22.24 -14.20
CA LYS A 37 -0.53 21.96 -13.27
C LYS A 37 -0.96 20.50 -13.41
N ILE A 38 -0.90 19.75 -12.33
CA ILE A 38 -1.39 18.38 -12.24
C ILE A 38 -2.61 18.40 -11.32
N PRO A 39 -3.79 17.97 -11.78
CA PRO A 39 -4.96 17.85 -10.90
C PRO A 39 -4.64 16.98 -9.68
N TRP A 40 -5.14 17.33 -8.50
CA TRP A 40 -4.83 16.59 -7.26
C TRP A 40 -5.14 15.09 -7.39
N PHE A 41 -6.28 14.73 -7.99
CA PHE A 41 -6.67 13.33 -8.21
C PHE A 41 -5.78 12.56 -9.20
N GLU A 42 -4.93 13.24 -9.97
CA GLU A 42 -3.93 12.63 -10.85
C GLU A 42 -2.52 12.62 -10.24
N ALA A 43 -2.31 13.35 -9.13
CA ALA A 43 -1.04 13.36 -8.44
C ALA A 43 -0.80 12.02 -7.73
N ALA A 44 0.45 11.56 -7.70
CA ALA A 44 0.83 10.36 -6.96
C ALA A 44 0.74 10.63 -5.45
N HIS A 45 -0.35 10.20 -4.83
CA HIS A 45 -0.59 10.27 -3.39
C HIS A 45 -1.42 9.07 -2.93
N ILE A 46 -1.49 8.87 -1.61
CA ILE A 46 -2.39 7.93 -0.96
C ILE A 46 -3.24 8.77 -0.01
N ASP A 47 -4.51 8.97 -0.33
CA ASP A 47 -5.48 9.57 0.60
C ASP A 47 -6.07 8.52 1.57
N ASP A 48 -6.85 8.97 2.55
CA ASP A 48 -7.47 8.09 3.55
C ASP A 48 -8.37 7.01 2.93
N VAL A 49 -9.08 7.32 1.84
CA VAL A 49 -10.00 6.39 1.16
C VAL A 49 -9.20 5.32 0.41
N GLN A 50 -8.15 5.74 -0.30
CA GLN A 50 -7.20 4.88 -0.99
C GLN A 50 -6.45 3.99 0.00
N MET A 51 -6.01 4.53 1.14
CA MET A 51 -5.38 3.79 2.22
C MET A 51 -6.33 2.72 2.77
N ALA A 52 -7.59 3.07 3.04
CA ALA A 52 -8.59 2.11 3.52
C ALA A 52 -8.84 0.97 2.51
N GLY A 53 -8.88 1.30 1.21
CA GLY A 53 -8.99 0.31 0.13
C GLY A 53 -7.77 -0.61 0.07
N LEU A 54 -6.57 -0.03 0.04
CA LEU A 54 -5.29 -0.75 0.03
C LEU A 54 -5.19 -1.72 1.22
N MET A 55 -5.49 -1.23 2.43
CA MET A 55 -5.45 -2.05 3.64
C MET A 55 -6.44 -3.21 3.58
N ARG A 56 -7.66 -2.98 3.07
CA ARG A 56 -8.66 -4.04 2.90
C ARG A 56 -8.18 -5.13 1.96
N ASP A 57 -7.64 -4.76 0.81
CA ASP A 57 -7.17 -5.71 -0.20
C ASP A 57 -5.98 -6.53 0.31
N ILE A 58 -5.01 -5.87 0.96
CA ILE A 58 -3.87 -6.55 1.57
C ILE A 58 -4.34 -7.52 2.66
N ILE A 59 -5.21 -7.08 3.58
CA ILE A 59 -5.70 -7.93 4.68
C ILE A 59 -6.47 -9.13 4.13
N ASN A 60 -7.34 -8.93 3.15
CA ASN A 60 -8.09 -10.01 2.52
C ASN A 60 -7.15 -11.04 1.88
N ARG A 61 -6.13 -10.58 1.16
CA ARG A 61 -5.14 -11.48 0.53
C ARG A 61 -4.32 -12.25 1.56
N LEU A 62 -3.83 -11.59 2.61
CA LEU A 62 -3.10 -12.25 3.70
C LEU A 62 -3.98 -13.28 4.43
N PHE A 63 -5.23 -12.92 4.72
CA PHE A 63 -6.18 -13.83 5.33
C PHE A 63 -6.42 -15.06 4.46
N THR A 64 -6.69 -14.88 3.16
CA THR A 64 -6.84 -15.99 2.22
C THR A 64 -5.59 -16.84 2.13
N PHE A 65 -4.40 -16.22 2.08
CA PHE A 65 -3.13 -16.91 2.07
C PHE A 65 -2.98 -17.84 3.28
N HIS A 66 -3.21 -17.32 4.50
CA HIS A 66 -3.14 -18.13 5.73
C HIS A 66 -4.20 -19.24 5.79
N MET A 67 -5.39 -19.01 5.23
CA MET A 67 -6.44 -20.05 5.17
C MET A 67 -6.16 -21.14 4.12
N LYS A 68 -5.29 -20.87 3.15
CA LYS A 68 -4.96 -21.76 2.03
C LYS A 68 -3.54 -22.30 2.08
N SER A 69 -2.73 -21.95 3.06
CA SER A 69 -1.30 -22.30 3.10
C SER A 69 -1.02 -23.81 3.11
N ASP A 70 -2.00 -24.63 3.53
CA ASP A 70 -1.90 -26.08 3.53
C ASP A 70 -2.50 -26.78 2.31
N ASP A 71 -3.11 -26.02 1.40
CA ASP A 71 -3.66 -26.52 0.15
C ASP A 71 -2.50 -26.79 -0.85
N PRO A 72 -2.27 -28.05 -1.27
CA PRO A 72 -1.14 -28.39 -2.13
C PRO A 72 -1.10 -27.62 -3.46
N GLY A 73 -2.27 -27.35 -4.06
CA GLY A 73 -2.34 -26.60 -5.32
C GLY A 73 -1.96 -25.12 -5.15
N PHE A 74 -2.22 -24.56 -3.97
CA PHE A 74 -1.87 -23.17 -3.66
C PHE A 74 -0.36 -23.00 -3.41
N ARG A 75 0.33 -24.04 -2.94
CA ARG A 75 1.79 -24.01 -2.73
C ARG A 75 2.57 -23.95 -4.05
N GLU A 76 2.15 -24.68 -5.08
CA GLU A 76 2.78 -24.58 -6.41
C GLU A 76 2.65 -23.17 -7.00
N ASP A 77 1.48 -22.54 -6.84
CA ASP A 77 1.30 -21.15 -7.26
C ASP A 77 2.19 -20.19 -6.45
N LEU A 78 2.34 -20.41 -5.14
CA LEU A 78 3.19 -19.60 -4.27
C LEU A 78 4.66 -19.62 -4.70
N ASP A 79 5.22 -20.80 -4.99
CA ASP A 79 6.61 -20.95 -5.41
C ASP A 79 6.90 -20.16 -6.69
N ARG A 80 5.92 -20.11 -7.62
CA ARG A 80 6.01 -19.29 -8.83
C ARG A 80 6.07 -17.80 -8.53
N TRP A 81 5.30 -17.33 -7.54
CA TRP A 81 5.31 -15.92 -7.12
C TRP A 81 6.60 -15.55 -6.37
N MET A 82 7.11 -16.44 -5.52
CA MET A 82 8.38 -16.24 -4.79
C MET A 82 9.56 -16.08 -5.75
N ALA A 83 9.58 -16.81 -6.88
CA ALA A 83 10.60 -16.64 -7.91
C ALA A 83 10.62 -15.22 -8.53
N ILE A 84 9.48 -14.52 -8.56
CA ILE A 84 9.38 -13.13 -9.05
C ILE A 84 9.83 -12.14 -7.98
N ALA A 85 9.60 -12.47 -6.70
CA ALA A 85 9.96 -11.64 -5.56
C ALA A 85 11.47 -11.54 -5.30
N GLY A 86 12.29 -12.43 -5.85
CA GLY A 86 13.76 -12.42 -5.70
C GLY A 86 14.50 -11.21 -6.28
N LYS A 87 13.78 -10.18 -6.75
CA LYS A 87 14.33 -8.85 -7.09
C LYS A 87 14.41 -7.91 -5.89
N TRP A 88 13.81 -8.30 -4.77
CA TRP A 88 13.77 -7.54 -3.52
C TRP A 88 14.61 -8.24 -2.46
N ASP A 89 14.92 -7.54 -1.38
CA ASP A 89 15.62 -8.12 -0.24
C ASP A 89 14.77 -9.24 0.39
N ASP A 90 15.45 -10.27 0.90
CA ASP A 90 14.81 -11.38 1.59
C ASP A 90 14.05 -10.88 2.84
N PRO A 91 12.86 -11.44 3.14
CA PRO A 91 12.13 -11.05 4.33
C PRO A 91 12.90 -11.45 5.60
N VAL A 92 13.09 -10.49 6.50
CA VAL A 92 13.67 -10.71 7.83
C VAL A 92 12.54 -10.76 8.86
N LEU A 93 12.66 -11.64 9.85
CA LEU A 93 11.69 -11.71 10.94
C LEU A 93 11.74 -10.42 11.76
N ASP A 94 10.58 -9.80 11.92
CA ASP A 94 10.41 -8.64 12.78
C ASP A 94 10.51 -9.09 14.25
N GLN A 95 11.57 -8.62 14.92
CA GLN A 95 11.88 -9.00 16.30
C GLN A 95 10.78 -8.54 17.28
N ALA A 96 10.05 -7.47 16.96
CA ALA A 96 8.97 -6.98 17.82
C ALA A 96 7.80 -7.97 17.96
N PHE A 97 7.72 -8.98 17.08
CA PHE A 97 6.73 -10.06 17.17
C PHE A 97 7.25 -11.32 17.85
N LEU A 98 8.55 -11.38 18.16
CA LEU A 98 9.21 -12.57 18.72
C LEU A 98 9.53 -12.44 20.22
N GLU A 99 9.49 -11.21 20.75
CA GLU A 99 9.67 -10.88 22.17
C GLU A 99 8.32 -10.75 22.91
#